data_AF-A0A1G7VZ37-F1
#
_entry.id   AF-A0A1G7VZ37-F1
#
_cell.length_a   1.000
_cell.length_b   1.000
_cell.length_c   1.000
_cell.angle_alpha   90.00
_cell.angle_beta   90.00
_cell.angle_gamma   90.00
#
_symmetry.space_group_name_H-M   'P 1'
#
loop_
_entity.id
_entity.type
_entity.pdbx_description
1 polymer ?
#
loop_
_entity_poly.entity_id
_entity_poly.type
_entity_poly.pdbx_seq_one_letter_code
_entity_poly.pdbx_strand_id
1 'polypeptide(L)'
;MQSNKLLSLSMNSYANQTPENKTAAPADSGPKSASNIRPLSNFANNRPTAIAQLKLQHAVNNSLRINSSTAGKIVQRMEEEKSIGERLSKRSAFNKMTDRQKKLYGGIDGMVARDGRISDATYRSNVKREELREAFQRKLWNSKSRPAFTDETVDNLLSKTISKKRKTDKVQVYKCKDGKFYPRKKDRVGKEPFVSIDHNKNWKEYIFSTAAPEEDGHISKASASAAYNNMANLTLMSSSQNSSKNGPKGIFD
;
A
#
# COMPACT_ATOMS: atom_id res chain seq x y z
N MET A 1 -69.99 29.24 -16.57
CA MET A 1 -70.52 27.97 -16.04
C MET A 1 -69.35 27.13 -15.54
N GLN A 2 -69.25 27.02 -14.22
CA GLN A 2 -68.20 26.30 -13.50
C GLN A 2 -68.55 24.80 -13.49
N SER A 3 -67.55 23.94 -13.62
CA SER A 3 -67.68 22.52 -13.26
C SER A 3 -66.41 22.09 -12.52
N ASN A 4 -66.58 22.03 -11.21
CA ASN A 4 -65.64 21.51 -10.23
C ASN A 4 -65.45 20.01 -10.47
N LYS A 5 -64.21 19.59 -10.74
CA LYS A 5 -63.84 18.17 -10.72
C LYS A 5 -63.15 17.87 -9.39
N LEU A 6 -63.85 17.08 -8.60
CA LEU A 6 -63.50 16.63 -7.25
C LEU A 6 -62.20 15.81 -7.22
N LEU A 7 -61.43 16.07 -6.16
CA LEU A 7 -60.30 15.29 -5.67
C LEU A 7 -60.76 13.89 -5.24
N SER A 8 -60.08 12.83 -5.71
CA SER A 8 -60.07 11.53 -5.06
C SER A 8 -58.65 11.20 -4.61
N LEU A 9 -58.38 11.40 -3.32
CA LEU A 9 -57.23 10.86 -2.60
C LEU A 9 -57.46 9.35 -2.39
N SER A 10 -56.65 8.52 -3.05
CA SER A 10 -56.54 7.09 -2.73
C SER A 10 -55.33 6.88 -1.83
N MET A 11 -55.57 6.77 -0.53
CA MET A 11 -54.64 6.17 0.43
C MET A 11 -54.91 4.67 0.56
N ASN A 12 -53.83 3.94 0.87
CA ASN A 12 -53.73 2.53 1.31
C ASN A 12 -53.42 1.51 0.21
N SER A 13 -52.21 0.95 0.22
CA SER A 13 -51.94 -0.25 1.02
C SER A 13 -50.50 -0.74 0.75
N TYR A 14 -49.76 -0.97 1.83
CA TYR A 14 -48.50 -1.70 1.80
C TYR A 14 -48.75 -3.15 1.38
N ALA A 15 -48.02 -3.65 0.38
CA ALA A 15 -47.91 -5.08 0.13
C ALA A 15 -46.43 -5.43 -0.14
N ASN A 16 -45.77 -5.92 0.92
CA ASN A 16 -44.57 -6.74 0.80
C ASN A 16 -44.87 -7.94 -0.09
N GLN A 17 -44.16 -8.09 -1.20
CA GLN A 17 -44.09 -9.36 -1.92
C GLN A 17 -42.62 -9.78 -2.02
N THR A 18 -42.17 -10.47 -0.97
CA THR A 18 -41.03 -11.39 -1.05
C THR A 18 -41.47 -12.67 -1.78
N PRO A 19 -40.75 -13.15 -2.80
CA PRO A 19 -41.03 -14.48 -3.35
C PRO A 19 -40.72 -15.56 -2.32
N GLU A 20 -41.73 -16.39 -2.09
CA GLU A 20 -41.74 -17.53 -1.17
C GLU A 20 -40.71 -18.59 -1.56
N ASN A 21 -40.00 -19.07 -0.54
CA ASN A 21 -39.09 -20.19 -0.59
C ASN A 21 -39.91 -21.49 -0.60
N LYS A 22 -40.00 -22.18 -1.74
CA LYS A 22 -40.67 -23.49 -1.84
C LYS A 22 -39.68 -24.62 -1.51
N THR A 23 -39.78 -25.13 -0.29
CA THR A 23 -39.31 -26.46 0.10
C THR A 23 -40.41 -27.50 -0.03
N ALA A 24 -40.07 -28.66 -0.61
CA ALA A 24 -40.58 -30.03 -0.41
C ALA A 24 -40.65 -30.79 -1.75
N ALA A 25 -40.32 -32.07 -1.93
CA ALA A 25 -39.72 -33.11 -1.10
C ALA A 25 -39.38 -34.31 -2.07
N PRO A 26 -39.36 -35.60 -1.67
CA PRO A 26 -38.17 -36.45 -1.62
C PRO A 26 -38.15 -37.60 -2.65
N ALA A 27 -36.99 -38.23 -2.84
CA ALA A 27 -36.91 -39.60 -3.34
C ALA A 27 -35.71 -40.34 -2.72
N ASP A 28 -36.05 -41.36 -1.91
CA ASP A 28 -35.32 -42.59 -1.60
C ASP A 28 -34.47 -43.12 -2.79
N SER A 29 -33.40 -43.91 -2.69
CA SER A 29 -32.80 -44.72 -1.61
C SER A 29 -31.46 -45.30 -2.14
N GLY A 30 -30.47 -45.57 -1.28
CA GLY A 30 -29.29 -46.38 -1.63
C GLY A 30 -28.07 -46.16 -0.70
N PRO A 31 -27.31 -47.20 -0.29
CA PRO A 31 -27.02 -47.43 1.12
C PRO A 31 -25.68 -46.89 1.65
N LYS A 32 -25.75 -46.50 2.94
CA LYS A 32 -24.76 -46.56 4.03
C LYS A 32 -23.29 -46.86 3.63
N SER A 33 -22.47 -45.81 3.69
CA SER A 33 -21.06 -45.94 4.10
C SER A 33 -20.80 -45.01 5.28
N ALA A 34 -20.66 -45.61 6.45
CA ALA A 34 -20.36 -44.91 7.70
C ALA A 34 -18.86 -44.55 7.72
N SER A 35 -18.51 -43.34 7.29
CA SER A 35 -17.21 -42.74 7.62
C SER A 35 -17.35 -41.95 8.92
N ASN A 36 -16.77 -42.53 9.96
CA ASN A 36 -16.68 -42.03 11.32
C ASN A 36 -15.79 -40.77 11.36
N ILE A 37 -16.36 -39.59 11.09
CA ILE A 37 -15.64 -38.31 11.24
C ILE A 37 -15.86 -37.82 12.66
N ARG A 38 -14.84 -38.02 13.50
CA ARG A 38 -14.74 -37.42 14.83
C ARG A 38 -14.80 -35.88 14.72
N PRO A 39 -15.55 -35.17 15.57
CA PRO A 39 -15.42 -33.73 15.68
C PRO A 39 -14.03 -33.40 16.24
N LEU A 40 -13.23 -32.62 15.50
CA LEU A 40 -11.98 -32.04 16.00
C LEU A 40 -12.34 -30.93 16.99
N SER A 41 -12.65 -31.30 18.24
CA SER A 41 -12.56 -30.39 19.37
C SER A 41 -11.08 -30.13 19.68
N ASN A 42 -10.77 -28.86 19.98
CA ASN A 42 -9.54 -28.34 20.59
C ASN A 42 -8.55 -27.63 19.65
N PHE A 43 -8.97 -26.51 19.06
CA PHE A 43 -8.03 -25.41 18.89
C PHE A 43 -7.83 -24.73 20.26
N ALA A 44 -6.75 -25.10 20.95
CA ALA A 44 -6.31 -24.40 22.15
C ALA A 44 -6.04 -22.93 21.79
N ASN A 45 -6.68 -22.01 22.51
CA ASN A 45 -6.53 -20.56 22.36
C ASN A 45 -5.10 -20.13 22.78
N ASN A 46 -4.12 -20.28 21.88
CA ASN A 46 -2.71 -19.88 22.11
C ASN A 46 -2.46 -18.36 22.05
N ARG A 47 -3.53 -17.55 22.04
CA ARG A 47 -3.45 -16.07 22.04
C ARG A 47 -2.62 -15.48 23.20
N PRO A 48 -2.70 -15.97 24.45
CA PRO A 48 -1.91 -15.41 25.55
C PRO A 48 -0.41 -15.59 25.32
N THR A 49 0.00 -16.76 24.82
CA THR A 49 1.40 -17.12 24.60
C THR A 49 2.03 -16.28 23.48
N ALA A 50 1.28 -16.03 22.40
CA ALA A 50 1.73 -15.15 21.31
C ALA A 50 1.92 -13.70 21.76
N ILE A 51 1.03 -13.19 22.63
CA ILE A 51 1.13 -11.83 23.19
C ILE A 51 2.34 -11.72 24.13
N ALA A 52 2.62 -12.74 24.94
CA ALA A 52 3.78 -12.75 25.84
C ALA A 52 5.11 -12.76 25.05
N GLN A 53 5.21 -13.54 23.99
CA GLN A 53 6.40 -13.59 23.13
C GLN A 53 6.67 -12.23 22.44
N LEU A 54 5.62 -11.56 21.97
CA LEU A 54 5.74 -10.23 21.35
C LEU A 54 6.25 -9.18 22.35
N LYS A 55 5.75 -9.19 23.59
CA LYS A 55 6.23 -8.28 24.66
C LYS A 55 7.69 -8.54 25.02
N LEU A 56 8.12 -9.81 25.04
CA LEU A 56 9.50 -10.17 25.35
C LEU A 56 10.47 -9.70 24.26
N GLN A 57 10.10 -9.84 22.98
CA GLN A 57 10.87 -9.28 21.86
C GLN A 57 11.01 -7.75 21.94
N HIS A 58 9.93 -7.05 22.29
CA HIS A 58 10.00 -5.59 22.49
C HIS A 58 10.90 -5.19 23.66
N ALA A 59 10.90 -5.94 24.76
CA ALA A 59 11.77 -5.68 25.91
C ALA A 59 13.26 -5.89 25.56
N VAL A 60 13.59 -6.95 24.82
CA VAL A 60 14.96 -7.23 24.35
C VAL A 60 15.46 -6.17 23.37
N ASN A 61 14.61 -5.73 22.43
CA ASN A 61 14.99 -4.68 21.49
C ASN A 61 15.17 -3.31 22.17
N ASN A 62 14.41 -3.02 23.23
CA ASN A 62 14.57 -1.78 23.99
C ASN A 62 15.80 -1.80 24.90
N SER A 63 16.17 -2.94 25.50
CA SER A 63 17.39 -3.02 26.33
C SER A 63 18.68 -2.84 25.51
N LEU A 64 18.71 -3.37 24.28
CA LEU A 64 19.79 -3.14 23.31
C LEU A 64 19.98 -1.65 22.96
N ARG A 65 18.90 -0.86 23.01
CA ARG A 65 18.92 0.58 22.72
C ARG A 65 19.35 1.44 23.92
N ILE A 66 19.24 0.93 25.15
CA ILE A 66 19.60 1.66 26.38
C ILE A 66 21.09 1.54 26.71
N ASN A 67 21.82 0.60 26.10
CA ASN A 67 23.27 0.48 26.24
C ASN A 67 24.07 1.59 25.50
N SER A 68 23.42 2.49 24.78
CA SER A 68 24.05 3.72 24.26
C SER A 68 24.00 4.89 25.26
N SER A 69 24.30 4.60 26.54
CA SER A 69 24.36 5.62 27.59
C SER A 69 25.56 6.55 27.38
N THR A 70 25.48 7.75 27.94
CA THR A 70 26.50 8.82 27.88
C THR A 70 27.89 8.33 28.30
N ALA A 71 27.98 7.31 29.17
CA ALA A 71 29.25 6.69 29.57
C ALA A 71 29.94 5.93 28.43
N GLY A 72 29.18 5.21 27.59
CA GLY A 72 29.73 4.51 26.43
C GLY A 72 30.31 5.47 25.37
N LYS A 73 29.65 6.63 25.18
CA LYS A 73 30.14 7.68 24.28
C LYS A 73 31.42 8.38 24.78
N ILE A 74 31.65 8.44 26.09
CA ILE A 74 32.86 9.03 26.68
C ILE A 74 34.05 8.07 26.56
N VAL A 75 33.85 6.77 26.79
CA VAL A 75 34.90 5.75 26.59
C VAL A 75 35.33 5.67 25.12
N GLN A 76 34.38 5.73 24.18
CA GLN A 76 34.68 5.73 22.75
C GLN A 76 35.53 6.93 22.31
N ARG A 77 35.26 8.13 22.83
CA ARG A 77 36.08 9.32 22.53
C ARG A 77 37.49 9.23 23.12
N MET A 78 37.65 8.70 24.33
CA MET A 78 38.97 8.55 24.93
C MET A 78 39.84 7.52 24.20
N GLU A 79 39.26 6.47 23.62
CA GLU A 79 39.98 5.50 22.79
C GLU A 79 40.35 6.07 21.42
N GLU A 80 39.46 6.87 20.81
CA GLU A 80 39.76 7.58 19.55
C GLU A 80 40.88 8.62 19.71
N GLU A 81 40.92 9.36 20.81
CA GLU A 81 41.96 10.37 21.05
C GLU A 81 43.35 9.74 21.30
N LYS A 82 43.41 8.61 22.02
CA LYS A 82 44.66 7.82 22.15
C LYS A 82 45.13 7.29 20.79
N SER A 83 44.20 6.80 19.96
CA SER A 83 44.47 6.31 18.60
C SER A 83 44.99 7.39 17.65
N ILE A 84 44.46 8.62 17.73
CA ILE A 84 44.89 9.76 16.90
C ILE A 84 46.28 10.25 17.31
N GLY A 85 46.55 10.42 18.62
CA GLY A 85 47.86 10.84 19.12
C GLY A 85 48.97 9.86 18.75
N GLU A 86 48.69 8.55 18.86
CA GLU A 86 49.64 7.50 18.49
C GLU A 86 49.87 7.44 16.97
N ARG A 87 48.82 7.65 16.16
CA ARG A 87 48.91 7.75 14.69
C ARG A 87 49.73 8.95 14.23
N LEU A 88 49.59 10.11 14.88
CA LEU A 88 50.36 11.31 14.55
C LEU A 88 51.83 11.17 14.97
N SER A 89 52.10 10.55 16.12
CA SER A 89 53.46 10.22 16.58
C SER A 89 54.17 9.26 15.60
N LYS A 90 53.48 8.21 15.16
CA LYS A 90 54.01 7.26 14.16
C LYS A 90 54.24 7.91 12.78
N ARG A 91 53.37 8.83 12.34
CA ARG A 91 53.57 9.60 11.10
C ARG A 91 54.77 10.54 11.15
N SER A 92 54.99 11.21 12.28
CA SER A 92 56.15 12.07 12.49
C SER A 92 57.47 11.27 12.44
N ALA A 93 57.49 10.09 13.06
CA ALA A 93 58.63 9.19 13.00
C ALA A 93 58.87 8.63 11.58
N PHE A 94 57.81 8.27 10.85
CA PHE A 94 57.90 7.75 9.49
C PHE A 94 58.40 8.79 8.47
N ASN A 95 58.00 10.06 8.62
CA ASN A 95 58.48 11.15 7.76
C ASN A 95 59.97 11.45 7.95
N LYS A 96 60.54 11.12 9.13
CA LYS A 96 61.97 11.25 9.42
C LYS A 96 62.80 10.05 8.94
N MET A 97 62.19 8.99 8.43
CA MET A 97 62.91 7.83 7.90
C MET A 97 63.45 8.10 6.49
N THR A 98 64.64 7.56 6.23
CA THR A 98 65.23 7.53 4.88
C THR A 98 64.44 6.60 3.96
N ASP A 99 64.50 6.83 2.65
CA ASP A 99 63.73 6.03 1.68
C ASP A 99 64.09 4.54 1.73
N ARG A 100 65.33 4.21 2.10
CA ARG A 100 65.77 2.82 2.30
C ARG A 100 65.11 2.17 3.52
N GLN A 101 64.89 2.92 4.60
CA GLN A 101 64.18 2.46 5.80
C GLN A 101 62.66 2.35 5.55
N LYS A 102 62.06 3.29 4.83
CA LYS A 102 60.66 3.21 4.40
C LYS A 102 60.37 1.97 3.55
N LYS A 103 61.31 1.60 2.67
CA LYS A 103 61.22 0.41 1.81
C LYS A 103 61.36 -0.90 2.60
N LEU A 104 62.13 -0.91 3.68
CA LEU A 104 62.23 -2.05 4.61
C LEU A 104 60.96 -2.21 5.47
N TYR A 105 60.36 -1.11 5.94
CA TYR A 105 59.09 -1.15 6.69
C TYR A 105 57.88 -1.54 5.82
N GLY A 106 57.86 -1.14 4.54
CA GLY A 106 56.81 -1.53 3.59
C GLY A 106 56.84 -3.00 3.15
N GLY A 107 57.82 -3.79 3.60
CA GLY A 107 57.98 -5.20 3.24
C GLY A 107 57.15 -6.19 4.07
N ILE A 108 56.54 -5.76 5.18
CA ILE A 108 55.81 -6.66 6.10
C ILE A 108 54.27 -6.55 5.93
N ASP A 109 53.75 -5.46 5.35
CA ASP A 109 52.31 -5.22 5.22
C ASP A 109 51.69 -5.67 3.87
N GLY A 110 52.35 -6.60 3.17
CA GLY A 110 51.81 -7.20 1.94
C GLY A 110 50.50 -7.99 2.13
N MET A 111 50.16 -8.37 3.37
CA MET A 111 48.89 -9.04 3.71
C MET A 111 47.79 -8.04 4.11
N VAL A 112 48.10 -6.97 4.87
CA VAL A 112 47.08 -6.01 5.34
C VAL A 112 46.56 -5.12 4.21
N ALA A 113 47.41 -4.78 3.23
CA ALA A 113 46.98 -4.06 2.03
C ALA A 113 46.11 -4.90 1.08
N ARG A 114 46.11 -6.24 1.24
CA ARG A 114 45.24 -7.16 0.49
C ARG A 114 43.85 -7.25 1.13
N ASP A 115 43.77 -7.30 2.46
CA ASP A 115 42.49 -7.34 3.18
C ASP A 115 41.71 -6.03 3.07
N GLY A 116 42.38 -4.88 3.06
CA GLY A 116 41.74 -3.57 2.83
C GLY A 116 41.18 -3.35 1.42
N ARG A 117 41.66 -4.08 0.40
CA ARG A 117 41.09 -4.03 -0.97
C ARG A 117 39.95 -5.02 -1.19
N ILE A 118 39.96 -6.14 -0.46
CA ILE A 118 38.87 -7.12 -0.48
C ILE A 118 37.63 -6.54 0.21
N SER A 119 37.80 -5.78 1.30
CA SER A 119 36.67 -5.11 1.98
C SER A 119 35.99 -4.06 1.10
N ASP A 120 36.75 -3.26 0.34
CA ASP A 120 36.21 -2.24 -0.55
C ASP A 120 35.45 -2.82 -1.75
N ALA A 121 35.95 -3.90 -2.36
CA ALA A 121 35.27 -4.57 -3.48
C ALA A 121 33.97 -5.26 -3.02
N THR A 122 34.02 -5.94 -1.86
CA THR A 122 32.84 -6.62 -1.29
C THR A 122 31.81 -5.60 -0.83
N TYR A 123 32.24 -4.50 -0.20
CA TYR A 123 31.36 -3.39 0.18
C TYR A 123 30.66 -2.75 -1.03
N ARG A 124 31.40 -2.42 -2.10
CA ARG A 124 30.81 -1.90 -3.36
C ARG A 124 29.84 -2.89 -4.01
N SER A 125 30.13 -4.19 -3.94
CA SER A 125 29.24 -5.22 -4.49
C SER A 125 27.92 -5.34 -3.71
N ASN A 126 27.97 -5.21 -2.38
CA ASN A 126 26.79 -5.23 -1.53
C ASN A 126 25.94 -3.97 -1.71
N VAL A 127 26.56 -2.79 -1.81
CA VAL A 127 25.86 -1.53 -2.10
C VAL A 127 25.11 -1.62 -3.42
N LYS A 128 25.75 -2.10 -4.49
CA LYS A 128 25.10 -2.28 -5.80
C LYS A 128 23.93 -3.29 -5.75
N ARG A 129 24.07 -4.36 -4.97
CA ARG A 129 22.99 -5.35 -4.80
C ARG A 129 21.81 -4.80 -4.02
N GLU A 130 22.07 -3.98 -3.01
CA GLU A 130 21.04 -3.29 -2.22
C GLU A 130 20.32 -2.23 -3.07
N GLU A 131 21.05 -1.43 -3.84
CA GLU A 131 20.48 -0.49 -4.81
C GLU A 131 19.57 -1.17 -5.84
N LEU A 132 19.99 -2.34 -6.36
CA LEU A 132 19.16 -3.13 -7.27
C LEU A 132 17.90 -3.69 -6.60
N ARG A 133 18.01 -4.17 -5.35
CA ARG A 133 16.84 -4.61 -4.57
C ARG A 133 15.88 -3.46 -4.30
N GLU A 134 16.39 -2.31 -3.90
CA GLU A 134 15.56 -1.12 -3.70
C GLU A 134 14.91 -0.66 -5.01
N ALA A 135 15.66 -0.64 -6.11
CA ALA A 135 15.12 -0.29 -7.42
C ALA A 135 14.01 -1.26 -7.85
N PHE A 136 14.17 -2.55 -7.58
CA PHE A 136 13.15 -3.56 -7.82
C PHE A 136 11.92 -3.33 -6.95
N GLN A 137 12.09 -3.16 -5.63
CA GLN A 137 10.99 -2.85 -4.71
C GLN A 137 10.27 -1.55 -5.08
N ARG A 138 10.98 -0.54 -5.60
CA ARG A 138 10.39 0.70 -6.10
C ARG A 138 9.51 0.49 -7.32
N LYS A 139 9.68 -0.58 -8.10
CA LYS A 139 8.84 -0.94 -9.25
C LYS A 139 7.66 -1.84 -8.88
N LEU A 140 7.71 -2.52 -7.73
CA LEU A 140 6.62 -3.33 -7.24
C LEU A 140 5.50 -2.48 -6.62
N TRP A 141 4.26 -2.90 -6.83
CA TRP A 141 3.12 -2.32 -6.15
C TRP A 141 2.98 -2.94 -4.75
N ASN A 142 2.99 -2.10 -3.72
CA ASN A 142 3.06 -2.56 -2.32
C ASN A 142 1.69 -2.86 -1.68
N SER A 143 0.60 -2.84 -2.45
CA SER A 143 -0.79 -3.01 -1.99
C SER A 143 -1.34 -2.00 -0.97
N LYS A 144 -0.50 -1.06 -0.49
CA LYS A 144 -0.86 -0.04 0.50
C LYS A 144 -1.28 1.26 -0.18
N SER A 145 -0.57 1.68 -1.23
CA SER A 145 -0.92 2.90 -1.96
C SER A 145 -1.87 2.61 -3.11
N ARG A 146 -2.94 3.40 -3.17
CA ARG A 146 -3.86 3.42 -4.31
C ARG A 146 -3.18 4.10 -5.51
N PRO A 147 -3.19 3.48 -6.72
CA PRO A 147 -2.76 4.17 -7.93
C PRO A 147 -3.61 5.43 -8.20
N ALA A 148 -3.06 6.37 -8.96
CA ALA A 148 -3.80 7.54 -9.41
C ALA A 148 -4.57 7.23 -10.70
N PHE A 149 -5.65 7.98 -10.95
CA PHE A 149 -6.26 7.98 -12.28
C PHE A 149 -5.35 8.73 -13.25
N THR A 150 -5.11 8.15 -14.42
CA THR A 150 -4.40 8.85 -15.52
C THR A 150 -5.33 9.84 -16.21
N ASP A 151 -4.78 10.92 -16.77
CA ASP A 151 -5.58 11.90 -17.53
C ASP A 151 -6.36 11.25 -18.68
N GLU A 152 -5.74 10.30 -19.40
CA GLU A 152 -6.39 9.53 -20.46
C GLU A 152 -7.65 8.80 -19.97
N THR A 153 -7.55 8.08 -18.86
CA THR A 153 -8.69 7.40 -18.21
C THR A 153 -9.81 8.38 -17.86
N VAL A 154 -9.47 9.56 -17.32
CA VAL A 154 -10.44 10.59 -16.97
C VAL A 154 -11.17 11.08 -18.22
N ASP A 155 -10.44 11.41 -19.28
CA ASP A 155 -11.02 11.95 -20.51
C ASP A 155 -11.80 10.88 -21.30
N ASN A 156 -11.33 9.63 -21.32
CA ASN A 156 -12.07 8.50 -21.88
C ASN A 156 -13.39 8.23 -21.15
N LEU A 157 -13.40 8.40 -19.83
CA LEU A 157 -14.63 8.23 -19.03
C LEU A 157 -15.62 9.37 -19.28
N LEU A 158 -15.12 10.61 -19.35
CA LEU A 158 -15.94 11.79 -19.55
C LEU A 158 -16.49 11.89 -20.98
N SER A 159 -15.73 11.49 -21.99
CA SER A 159 -16.17 11.46 -23.40
C SER A 159 -17.28 10.44 -23.65
N LYS A 160 -17.26 9.30 -22.96
CA LYS A 160 -18.31 8.28 -23.02
C LYS A 160 -19.56 8.61 -22.19
N THR A 161 -19.50 9.68 -21.38
CA THR A 161 -20.58 10.06 -20.49
C THR A 161 -21.48 11.12 -21.10
N ILE A 162 -22.79 10.95 -20.94
CA ILE A 162 -23.78 11.97 -21.34
C ILE A 162 -23.44 13.29 -20.65
N SER A 163 -23.23 14.34 -21.45
CA SER A 163 -22.86 15.65 -20.95
C SER A 163 -23.63 16.76 -21.65
N LYS A 164 -23.72 17.92 -20.99
CA LYS A 164 -24.39 19.12 -21.53
C LYS A 164 -23.74 20.39 -20.99
N LYS A 165 -23.94 21.51 -21.67
CA LYS A 165 -23.55 22.83 -21.15
C LYS A 165 -24.63 23.37 -20.21
N ARG A 166 -24.22 23.82 -19.03
CA ARG A 166 -25.11 24.52 -18.08
C ARG A 166 -25.53 25.86 -18.68
N LYS A 167 -26.81 26.23 -18.52
CA LYS A 167 -27.37 27.43 -19.18
C LYS A 167 -26.74 28.73 -18.67
N THR A 168 -26.37 28.78 -17.39
CA THR A 168 -25.92 29.99 -16.67
C THR A 168 -24.50 30.40 -17.00
N ASP A 169 -23.55 29.47 -16.97
CA ASP A 169 -22.10 29.71 -17.06
C ASP A 169 -21.44 29.00 -18.26
N LYS A 170 -22.23 28.26 -19.06
CA LYS A 170 -21.77 27.43 -20.19
C LYS A 170 -20.78 26.32 -19.82
N VAL A 171 -20.61 26.01 -18.53
CA VAL A 171 -19.73 24.93 -18.05
C VAL A 171 -20.27 23.58 -18.50
N GLN A 172 -19.37 22.70 -18.95
CA GLN A 172 -19.71 21.32 -19.29
C GLN A 172 -19.98 20.51 -18.01
N VAL A 173 -21.16 19.93 -17.92
CA VAL A 173 -21.59 19.06 -16.81
C VAL A 173 -21.89 17.65 -17.32
N TYR A 174 -21.61 16.65 -16.49
CA TYR A 174 -21.64 15.23 -16.85
C TYR A 174 -22.65 14.48 -15.98
N LYS A 175 -23.40 13.57 -16.60
CA LYS A 175 -24.40 12.75 -15.91
C LYS A 175 -23.69 11.72 -15.03
N CYS A 176 -23.94 11.76 -13.73
CA CYS A 176 -23.45 10.78 -12.76
C CYS A 176 -24.42 9.62 -12.56
N LYS A 177 -24.00 8.60 -11.80
CA LYS A 177 -24.81 7.42 -11.45
C LYS A 177 -26.15 7.74 -10.76
N ASP A 178 -26.25 8.86 -10.03
CA ASP A 178 -27.51 9.37 -9.46
C ASP A 178 -28.47 9.99 -10.49
N GLY A 179 -28.09 10.02 -11.77
CA GLY A 179 -28.86 10.62 -12.86
C GLY A 179 -28.76 12.14 -12.94
N LYS A 180 -28.06 12.80 -12.01
CA LYS A 180 -27.88 14.26 -11.97
C LYS A 180 -26.60 14.66 -12.72
N PHE A 181 -26.53 15.94 -13.09
CA PHE A 181 -25.41 16.50 -13.83
C PHE A 181 -24.52 17.34 -12.92
N TYR A 182 -23.21 17.08 -12.94
CA TYR A 182 -22.24 17.79 -12.13
C TYR A 182 -21.05 18.28 -12.97
N PRO A 183 -20.40 19.39 -12.59
CA PRO A 183 -19.18 19.87 -13.25
C PRO A 183 -17.95 19.04 -12.83
N ARG A 184 -16.83 19.21 -13.55
CA ARG A 184 -15.53 18.74 -13.03
C ARG A 184 -15.16 19.56 -11.78
N LYS A 185 -14.31 19.01 -10.91
CA LYS A 185 -13.87 19.68 -9.68
C LYS A 185 -13.30 21.08 -9.91
N LYS A 186 -12.56 21.28 -11.02
CA LYS A 186 -11.96 22.57 -11.41
C LYS A 186 -12.97 23.60 -11.92
N ASP A 187 -14.12 23.13 -12.42
CA ASP A 187 -15.16 23.98 -13.04
C ASP A 187 -16.34 24.23 -12.08
N ARG A 188 -16.25 23.78 -10.82
CA ARG A 188 -17.32 23.92 -9.84
C ARG A 188 -17.33 25.32 -9.23
N VAL A 189 -18.52 25.84 -8.94
CA VAL A 189 -18.69 27.11 -8.25
C VAL A 189 -19.00 26.86 -6.77
N GLY A 190 -18.19 27.46 -5.89
CA GLY A 190 -18.37 27.35 -4.44
C GLY A 190 -18.22 25.92 -3.91
N LYS A 191 -19.24 25.44 -3.19
CA LYS A 191 -19.26 24.12 -2.53
C LYS A 191 -20.16 23.11 -3.23
N GLU A 192 -20.53 23.35 -4.49
CA GLU A 192 -21.40 22.40 -5.21
C GLU A 192 -20.72 21.02 -5.36
N PRO A 193 -21.52 19.93 -5.39
CA PRO A 193 -20.98 18.61 -5.70
C PRO A 193 -20.39 18.59 -7.11
N PHE A 194 -19.37 17.77 -7.30
CA PHE A 194 -18.65 17.65 -8.56
C PHE A 194 -18.54 16.19 -8.97
N VAL A 195 -18.17 15.97 -10.22
CA VAL A 195 -17.95 14.63 -10.78
C VAL A 195 -16.72 14.00 -10.12
N SER A 196 -16.88 12.78 -9.63
CA SER A 196 -15.83 11.94 -9.07
C SER A 196 -15.81 10.59 -9.76
N ILE A 197 -14.65 9.95 -9.78
CA ILE A 197 -14.46 8.60 -10.32
C ILE A 197 -14.32 7.65 -9.14
N ASP A 198 -14.99 6.52 -9.23
CA ASP A 198 -14.91 5.45 -8.25
C ASP A 198 -14.97 4.09 -8.96
N HIS A 199 -14.59 3.04 -8.24
CA HIS A 199 -14.60 1.68 -8.74
C HIS A 199 -15.92 0.99 -8.42
N ASN A 200 -16.47 0.23 -9.38
CA ASN A 200 -17.67 -0.58 -9.18
C ASN A 200 -17.43 -1.72 -8.19
N LYS A 201 -16.27 -2.37 -8.29
CA LYS A 201 -15.74 -3.38 -7.35
C LYS A 201 -14.68 -2.78 -6.44
N ASN A 202 -14.37 -3.42 -5.31
CA ASN A 202 -13.26 -3.00 -4.45
C ASN A 202 -11.97 -2.92 -5.28
N TRP A 203 -11.35 -1.74 -5.33
CA TRP A 203 -10.21 -1.48 -6.21
C TRP A 203 -9.02 -2.38 -5.90
N LYS A 204 -8.80 -2.73 -4.62
CA LYS A 204 -7.67 -3.54 -4.18
C LYS A 204 -7.84 -5.00 -4.62
N GLU A 205 -9.02 -5.57 -4.38
CA GLU A 205 -9.38 -6.92 -4.84
C GLU A 205 -9.38 -7.00 -6.38
N TYR A 206 -9.83 -5.93 -7.04
CA TYR A 206 -9.84 -5.87 -8.50
C TYR A 206 -8.42 -5.87 -9.09
N ILE A 207 -7.48 -5.11 -8.51
CA ILE A 207 -6.08 -5.16 -8.93
C ILE A 207 -5.52 -6.58 -8.76
N PHE A 208 -5.72 -7.20 -7.59
CA PHE A 208 -5.21 -8.56 -7.36
C PHE A 208 -5.77 -9.61 -8.32
N SER A 209 -7.00 -9.44 -8.80
CA SER A 209 -7.65 -10.40 -9.70
C SER A 209 -7.44 -10.13 -11.19
N THR A 210 -7.00 -8.92 -11.58
CA THR A 210 -6.92 -8.53 -13.01
C THR A 210 -5.57 -7.99 -13.46
N ALA A 211 -4.69 -7.58 -12.55
CA ALA A 211 -3.35 -7.15 -12.92
C ALA A 211 -2.52 -8.36 -13.37
N ALA A 212 -1.80 -8.21 -14.48
CA ALA A 212 -0.84 -9.21 -14.92
C ALA A 212 0.31 -9.29 -13.89
N PRO A 213 0.55 -10.45 -13.25
CA PRO A 213 1.71 -10.62 -12.39
C PRO A 213 2.99 -10.71 -13.23
N GLU A 214 4.10 -10.33 -12.62
CA GLU A 214 5.45 -10.59 -13.13
C GLU A 214 5.79 -12.09 -12.96
N GLU A 215 6.92 -12.55 -13.50
CA GLU A 215 7.36 -13.96 -13.45
C GLU A 215 7.50 -14.50 -12.01
N ASP A 216 7.82 -13.64 -11.05
CA ASP A 216 7.96 -13.98 -9.63
C ASP A 216 6.63 -13.95 -8.86
N GLY A 217 5.50 -13.74 -9.55
CA GLY A 217 4.15 -13.66 -8.99
C GLY A 217 3.80 -12.31 -8.37
N HIS A 218 4.72 -11.33 -8.35
CA HIS A 218 4.44 -10.00 -7.80
C HIS A 218 3.76 -9.10 -8.83
N ILE A 219 3.03 -8.09 -8.37
CA ILE A 219 2.38 -7.12 -9.26
C ILE A 219 3.26 -5.87 -9.35
N SER A 220 3.67 -5.49 -10.57
CA SER A 220 4.36 -4.22 -10.78
C SER A 220 3.43 -3.01 -10.67
N LYS A 221 3.98 -1.84 -10.38
CA LYS A 221 3.23 -0.56 -10.34
C LYS A 221 2.53 -0.26 -11.66
N ALA A 222 3.14 -0.61 -12.79
CA ALA A 222 2.57 -0.42 -14.11
C ALA A 222 1.32 -1.30 -14.29
N SER A 223 1.43 -2.59 -13.98
CA SER A 223 0.32 -3.53 -14.05
C SER A 223 -0.82 -3.17 -13.10
N ALA A 224 -0.50 -2.79 -11.84
CA ALA A 224 -1.48 -2.29 -10.89
C ALA A 224 -2.17 -1.01 -11.38
N SER A 225 -1.43 -0.08 -11.98
CA SER A 225 -1.98 1.15 -12.57
C SER A 225 -2.94 0.85 -13.72
N ALA A 226 -2.59 -0.09 -14.61
CA ALA A 226 -3.44 -0.51 -15.72
C ALA A 226 -4.76 -1.15 -15.22
N ALA A 227 -4.68 -2.07 -14.26
CA ALA A 227 -5.85 -2.68 -13.64
C ALA A 227 -6.73 -1.65 -12.90
N TYR A 228 -6.11 -0.72 -12.17
CA TYR A 228 -6.81 0.36 -11.46
C TYR A 228 -7.55 1.32 -12.40
N ASN A 229 -6.98 1.58 -13.58
CA ASN A 229 -7.53 2.45 -14.61
C ASN A 229 -8.43 1.70 -15.62
N ASN A 230 -8.76 0.43 -15.36
CA ASN A 230 -9.62 -0.34 -16.25
C ASN A 230 -11.05 0.22 -16.29
N MET A 231 -11.41 0.80 -17.43
CA MET A 231 -12.71 1.43 -17.72
C MET A 231 -13.92 0.55 -17.37
N ALA A 232 -13.81 -0.78 -17.46
CA ALA A 232 -14.90 -1.70 -17.13
C ALA A 232 -15.26 -1.69 -15.63
N ASN A 233 -14.31 -1.32 -14.76
CA ASN A 233 -14.52 -1.21 -13.33
C ASN A 233 -14.68 0.23 -12.84
N LEU A 234 -14.75 1.22 -13.74
CA LEU A 234 -14.90 2.62 -13.35
C LEU A 234 -16.33 3.12 -13.56
N THR A 235 -16.75 4.03 -12.69
CA THR A 235 -18.02 4.75 -12.83
C THR A 235 -17.85 6.20 -12.42
N LEU A 236 -18.61 7.07 -13.08
CA LEU A 236 -18.79 8.44 -12.62
C LEU A 236 -19.89 8.51 -11.57
N MET A 237 -19.60 9.21 -10.48
CA MET A 237 -20.54 9.48 -9.41
C MET A 237 -20.34 10.88 -8.86
N SER A 238 -21.31 11.39 -8.11
CA SER A 238 -21.15 12.66 -7.44
C SER A 238 -20.15 12.54 -6.28
N SER A 239 -19.42 13.62 -6.00
CA SER A 239 -18.46 13.69 -4.89
C SER A 239 -19.10 13.37 -3.54
N SER A 240 -20.39 13.69 -3.37
CA SER A 240 -21.20 13.34 -2.20
C SER A 240 -21.43 11.83 -2.10
N GLN A 241 -21.78 11.16 -3.20
CA GLN A 241 -21.92 9.69 -3.23
C GLN A 241 -20.59 8.99 -2.91
N ASN A 242 -19.49 9.46 -3.53
CA ASN A 242 -18.18 8.88 -3.28
C ASN A 242 -17.74 9.05 -1.82
N SER A 243 -18.00 10.22 -1.22
CA SER A 243 -17.73 10.44 0.20
C SER A 243 -18.60 9.56 1.10
N SER A 244 -19.87 9.36 0.75
CA SER A 244 -20.78 8.51 1.53
C SER A 244 -20.38 7.04 1.50
N LYS A 245 -19.89 6.53 0.35
CA LYS A 245 -19.46 5.14 0.19
C LYS A 245 -18.23 4.80 1.04
N ASN A 246 -17.30 5.74 1.16
CA ASN A 246 -16.05 5.54 1.90
C ASN A 246 -16.17 5.83 3.41
N GLY A 247 -17.36 6.20 3.90
CA GLY A 247 -17.60 6.50 5.30
C GLY A 247 -16.85 7.75 5.82
N PRO A 248 -16.96 8.05 7.13
CA PRO A 248 -16.17 9.09 7.77
C PRO A 248 -14.68 8.74 7.67
N LYS A 249 -13.88 9.66 7.12
CA LYS A 249 -12.42 9.51 7.07
C LYS A 249 -11.87 9.38 8.50
N GLY A 250 -11.07 8.34 8.76
CA GLY A 250 -10.38 8.14 10.04
C GLY A 250 -10.85 6.98 10.91
N ILE A 251 -11.85 6.18 10.49
CA ILE A 251 -12.23 4.95 11.22
C ILE A 251 -11.65 3.69 10.55
N PHE A 252 -11.41 3.72 9.23
CA PHE A 252 -10.98 2.56 8.44
C PHE A 252 -9.84 2.84 7.44
N ASP A 253 -9.23 4.03 7.50
CA ASP A 253 -8.06 4.39 6.67
C ASP A 253 -6.75 3.94 7.32
#